data_AF-X1U3U4-F1
#
_entry.id   AF-X1U3U4-F1
#
_cell.length_a   1.000
_cell.length_b   1.000
_cell.length_c   1.000
_cell.angle_alpha   90.00
_cell.angle_beta   90.00
_cell.angle_gamma   90.00
#
_symmetry.space_group_name_H-M   'P 1'
#
loop_
_entity.id
_entity.type
_entity.pdbx_description
1 polymer ?
#
loop_
_entity_poly.entity_id
_entity_poly.type
_entity_poly.pdbx_seq_one_letter_code
_entity_poly.pdbx_strand_id
1 'polypeptide(L)'
;MSIADAFYQKWKYIQGLKMTKQEVKMELRDTIGSPEVKSRMRQIQFQAVLRRMLQEVPKASVVLVNPTHVAVALRYDAKTMESP
;
A
#
# COMPACT_ATOMS: atom_id res chain seq x y z
N MET A 1 -0.28 9.24 54.86
CA MET A 1 0.87 8.76 54.05
C MET A 1 0.45 8.10 52.73
N SER A 2 -0.74 7.51 52.61
CA SER A 2 -1.14 6.69 51.46
C SER A 2 -1.45 7.44 50.14
N ILE A 3 -1.83 8.72 50.20
CA ILE A 3 -2.15 9.52 49.00
C ILE A 3 -0.88 9.84 48.18
N ALA A 4 0.22 10.15 48.86
CA ALA A 4 1.50 10.44 48.22
C ALA A 4 2.05 9.19 47.50
N ASP A 5 1.91 8.02 48.12
CA ASP A 5 2.37 6.76 47.56
C ASP A 5 1.56 6.37 46.31
N ALA A 6 0.22 6.53 46.36
CA ALA A 6 -0.65 6.30 45.20
C ALA A 6 -0.32 7.23 44.01
N PHE A 7 0.05 8.49 44.29
CA PHE A 7 0.44 9.44 43.25
C PHE A 7 1.78 9.05 42.62
N TYR A 8 2.75 8.65 43.43
CA TYR A 8 4.05 8.17 42.98
C TYR A 8 3.91 6.89 42.14
N GLN A 9 3.05 5.96 42.57
CA GLN A 9 2.77 4.71 41.87
C GLN A 9 2.14 4.96 40.49
N LYS A 10 1.17 5.88 40.40
CA LYS A 10 0.59 6.31 39.12
C LYS A 10 1.62 6.95 38.19
N TRP A 11 2.46 7.84 38.73
CA TRP A 11 3.50 8.49 37.92
C TRP A 11 4.51 7.49 37.38
N LYS A 12 4.99 6.58 38.23
CA LYS A 12 5.91 5.51 37.84
C LYS A 12 5.30 4.55 36.80
N TYR A 13 4.01 4.22 36.95
CA TYR A 13 3.27 3.42 35.97
C TYR A 13 3.21 4.09 34.60
N ILE A 14 2.87 5.39 34.54
CA ILE A 14 2.83 6.16 33.29
C ILE A 14 4.22 6.27 32.65
N GLN A 15 5.28 6.39 33.45
CA GLN A 15 6.65 6.41 32.93
C GLN A 15 7.07 5.04 32.38
N GLY A 16 6.67 3.94 33.01
CA GLY A 16 6.94 2.58 32.53
C GLY A 16 6.20 2.21 31.24
N LEU A 17 5.07 2.84 30.97
CA LEU A 17 4.31 2.67 29.72
C LEU A 17 4.89 3.44 28.52
N LYS A 18 5.88 4.31 28.74
CA LYS A 18 6.50 5.05 27.63
C LYS A 18 7.50 4.15 26.92
N MET A 19 7.26 3.91 25.65
CA MET A 19 8.26 3.29 24.79
C MET A 19 9.51 4.17 24.69
N THR A 20 10.66 3.51 24.71
CA THR A 20 11.93 4.15 24.41
C THR A 20 12.02 4.46 22.91
N LYS A 21 12.83 5.47 22.53
CA LYS A 21 13.10 5.75 21.11
C LYS A 21 13.68 4.54 20.37
N GLN A 22 14.32 3.61 21.09
CA GLN A 22 14.86 2.36 20.56
C GLN A 22 13.77 1.33 20.30
N GLU A 23 12.82 1.14 21.22
CA GLU A 23 11.66 0.26 21.02
C GLU A 23 10.79 0.72 19.86
N VAL A 24 10.46 2.01 19.78
CA VAL A 24 9.68 2.56 18.65
C VAL A 24 10.38 2.29 17.31
N LYS A 25 11.71 2.36 17.28
CA LYS A 25 12.50 2.10 16.06
C LYS A 25 12.55 0.61 15.71
N MET A 26 12.57 -0.28 16.69
CA MET A 26 12.48 -1.72 16.48
C MET A 26 11.08 -2.15 16.03
N GLU A 27 10.03 -1.68 16.71
CA GLU A 27 8.65 -1.95 16.29
C GLU A 27 8.37 -1.43 14.88
N LEU A 28 8.90 -0.26 14.49
CA LEU A 28 8.75 0.24 13.12
C LEU A 28 9.46 -0.67 12.10
N ARG A 29 10.61 -1.24 12.46
CA ARG A 29 11.33 -2.20 11.61
C ARG A 29 10.57 -3.53 11.49
N ASP A 30 10.00 -4.01 12.58
CA ASP A 30 9.23 -5.26 12.61
C ASP A 30 7.88 -5.11 11.88
N THR A 31 7.22 -3.96 12.02
CA THR A 31 5.91 -3.68 11.40
C THR A 31 6.01 -3.47 9.89
N ILE A 32 7.07 -2.81 9.41
CA ILE A 32 7.28 -2.59 7.96
C ILE A 32 7.74 -3.88 7.26
N GLY A 33 8.27 -4.85 8.02
CA GLY A 33 8.87 -6.07 7.51
C GLY A 33 10.17 -5.81 6.75
N SER A 34 10.86 -6.89 6.32
CA SER A 34 12.06 -6.74 5.49
C SER A 34 11.71 -5.94 4.21
N PRO A 35 12.45 -4.85 3.91
CA PRO A 35 12.20 -4.04 2.72
C PRO A 35 12.27 -4.87 1.43
N GLU A 36 13.03 -5.97 1.44
CA GLU A 36 13.11 -6.93 0.33
C GLU A 36 11.78 -7.63 0.07
N VAL A 37 11.07 -8.04 1.12
CA VAL A 37 9.76 -8.71 1.02
C VAL A 37 8.71 -7.75 0.48
N LYS A 38 8.71 -6.51 0.95
CA LYS A 38 7.83 -5.44 0.44
C LYS A 38 8.10 -5.12 -1.04
N SER A 39 9.37 -5.04 -1.41
CA SER A 39 9.80 -4.84 -2.80
C SER A 39 9.34 -6.00 -3.69
N ARG A 40 9.54 -7.24 -3.23
CA ARG A 40 9.13 -8.45 -3.94
C ARG A 40 7.62 -8.54 -4.12
N MET A 41 6.84 -8.22 -3.09
CA MET A 41 5.38 -8.12 -3.20
C MET A 41 4.95 -7.10 -4.26
N ARG A 42 5.55 -5.91 -4.25
CA ARG A 42 5.25 -4.88 -5.25
C ARG A 42 5.58 -5.33 -6.67
N GLN A 43 6.71 -6.02 -6.86
CA GLN A 43 7.08 -6.60 -8.16
C GLN A 43 6.07 -7.63 -8.64
N ILE A 44 5.62 -8.54 -7.77
CA ILE A 44 4.61 -9.55 -8.10
C ILE A 44 3.27 -8.89 -8.46
N GLN A 45 2.84 -7.89 -7.68
CA GLN A 45 1.62 -7.12 -7.97
C GLN A 45 1.71 -6.45 -9.34
N PHE A 46 2.84 -5.82 -9.65
CA PHE A 46 3.06 -5.17 -10.94
C PHE A 46 3.02 -6.18 -12.10
N GLN A 47 3.68 -7.34 -11.95
CA GLN A 47 3.62 -8.41 -12.95
C GLN A 47 2.19 -8.93 -13.18
N ALA A 48 1.39 -9.06 -12.12
CA ALA A 48 -0.01 -9.46 -12.23
C ALA A 48 -0.86 -8.43 -13.00
N VAL A 49 -0.64 -7.13 -12.75
CA VAL A 49 -1.31 -6.05 -13.49
C VAL A 49 -0.93 -6.08 -14.97
N LEU A 50 0.35 -6.23 -15.30
CA LEU A 50 0.81 -6.36 -16.68
C LEU A 50 0.17 -7.54 -17.41
N ARG A 51 0.10 -8.71 -16.75
CA ARG A 51 -0.56 -9.89 -17.34
C ARG A 51 -2.03 -9.64 -17.64
N ARG A 52 -2.76 -8.97 -16.74
CA ARG A 52 -4.17 -8.59 -16.96
C ARG A 52 -4.31 -7.59 -18.10
N MET A 53 -3.45 -6.56 -18.14
CA MET A 53 -3.43 -5.59 -19.23
C MET A 53 -3.23 -6.29 -20.58
N LEU A 54 -2.24 -7.18 -20.69
CA LEU A 54 -1.96 -7.92 -21.93
C LEU A 54 -3.12 -8.83 -22.37
N GLN A 55 -3.96 -9.31 -21.44
CA GLN A 55 -5.18 -10.07 -21.75
C GLN A 55 -6.32 -9.17 -22.25
N GLU A 56 -6.36 -7.92 -21.82
CA GLU A 56 -7.39 -6.95 -22.24
C GLU A 56 -7.02 -6.23 -23.55
N VAL A 57 -5.73 -6.15 -23.91
CA VAL A 57 -5.26 -5.52 -25.17
C VAL A 57 -5.90 -6.14 -26.42
N PRO A 58 -5.98 -7.47 -26.61
CA PRO A 58 -6.64 -8.07 -27.77
C PRO A 58 -8.16 -7.82 -27.83
N LYS A 59 -8.78 -7.44 -26.72
CA LYS A 59 -10.21 -7.10 -26.64
C LYS A 59 -10.48 -5.62 -26.93
N ALA A 60 -9.44 -4.80 -27.03
CA ALA A 60 -9.56 -3.38 -27.33
C ALA A 60 -9.71 -3.19 -28.84
N SER A 61 -10.73 -2.41 -29.25
CA SER A 61 -11.04 -2.18 -30.66
C SER A 61 -10.08 -1.15 -31.29
N VAL A 62 -9.58 -0.18 -30.50
CA VAL A 62 -8.58 0.82 -30.90
C VAL A 62 -7.66 1.11 -29.71
N VAL A 63 -6.34 1.16 -29.97
CA VAL A 63 -5.33 1.56 -28.98
C VAL A 63 -4.83 2.97 -29.34
N LEU A 64 -5.15 3.97 -28.51
CA LEU A 64 -4.62 5.32 -28.67
C LEU A 64 -3.40 5.49 -27.75
N VAL A 65 -2.21 5.57 -28.32
CA VAL A 65 -0.95 5.74 -27.60
C VAL A 65 -0.37 7.13 -27.85
N ASN A 66 -0.15 7.89 -26.78
CA ASN A 66 0.82 8.99 -26.82
C ASN A 66 2.17 8.43 -26.34
N PRO A 67 3.22 8.41 -27.19
CA PRO A 67 4.43 7.60 -27.04
C PRO A 67 5.26 7.82 -25.77
N THR A 68 4.92 8.79 -24.91
CA THR A 68 5.69 9.08 -23.70
C THR A 68 4.90 9.07 -22.39
N HIS A 69 3.56 9.10 -22.39
CA HIS A 69 2.84 9.36 -21.13
C HIS A 69 1.55 8.56 -20.89
N VAL A 70 0.76 8.18 -21.91
CA VAL A 70 -0.51 7.47 -21.67
C VAL A 70 -0.89 6.58 -22.86
N ALA A 71 -1.29 5.34 -22.55
CA ALA A 71 -1.99 4.45 -23.47
C ALA A 71 -3.44 4.27 -22.98
N VAL A 72 -4.42 4.65 -23.80
CA VAL A 72 -5.85 4.46 -23.50
C VAL A 72 -6.39 3.37 -24.42
N ALA A 73 -6.82 2.25 -23.83
CA ALA A 73 -7.50 1.18 -24.55
C ALA A 73 -9.01 1.46 -24.56
N LEU A 74 -9.57 1.73 -25.75
CA LEU A 74 -11.01 1.95 -25.92
C LEU A 74 -11.62 0.68 -26.52
N ARG A 75 -12.67 0.17 -25.87
CA ARG A 75 -13.50 -0.92 -26.38
C ARG A 75 -14.81 -0.32 -26.89
N TYR A 76 -15.04 -0.42 -28.19
CA TYR A 76 -16.30 -0.02 -28.82
C TYR A 76 -17.06 -1.27 -29.25
N ASP A 77 -18.33 -1.38 -28.83
CA ASP A 77 -19.21 -2.49 -29.17
C ASP A 77 -20.50 -1.96 -29.80
N ALA A 78 -20.58 -2.04 -31.13
CA ALA A 78 -21.60 -1.38 -31.96
C ALA A 78 -23.04 -1.88 -31.71
N LYS A 79 -23.23 -3.00 -31.00
CA LYS A 79 -24.55 -3.54 -30.65
C LYS A 79 -25.10 -3.06 -29.31
N THR A 80 -24.23 -2.59 -28.41
CA THR A 80 -24.61 -2.29 -27.01
C THR A 80 -24.24 -0.88 -26.57
N MET A 81 -23.41 -0.17 -27.34
CA MET A 81 -23.02 1.21 -27.04
C MET A 81 -23.62 2.15 -28.09
N GLU A 82 -24.47 3.08 -27.65
CA GLU A 82 -24.68 4.31 -28.43
C GLU A 82 -23.32 4.98 -28.60
N SER A 83 -23.06 5.47 -29.82
CA SER A 83 -21.81 6.17 -30.14
C SER A 83 -21.50 7.21 -29.06
N PRO A 84 -20.23 7.33 -28.63
CA PRO A 84 -19.83 8.49 -27.83
C PRO A 84 -20.08 9.80 -28.59
#